data_AF-A0A1H9SW10-F1
#
_entry.id   AF-A0A1H9SW10-F1
#
_cell.length_a   1.000
_cell.length_b   1.000
_cell.length_c   1.000
_cell.angle_alpha   90.00
_cell.angle_beta   90.00
_cell.angle_gamma   90.00
#
_symmetry.space_group_name_H-M   'P 1'
#
loop_
_entity.id
_entity.type
_entity.pdbx_description
1 polymer ?
#
loop_
_entity_poly.entity_id
_entity_poly.type
_entity_poly.pdbx_seq_one_letter_code
_entity_poly.pdbx_strand_id
1 'polypeptide(L)'
;MNLIFLIAALGVSLVAAYMVNDWASTHGLAILVGDTWAMQAKGWPAVWPTISVGLLVGTVLGITIGTVLSGRLAQALEAQKDEATEKAQKALSKQRQELAAKSARIDAEIKNAIAIATANSQEWVETHRLEAESNRIKALQLERKIDTLEKRMKGSQQKAARLKKAQLKSV
;
A
#
# COMPACT_ATOMS: atom_id res chain seq x y z
N MET A 1 28.63 -13.32 21.86
CA MET A 1 28.46 -12.36 22.97
C MET A 1 28.37 -13.05 24.33
N ASN A 2 27.61 -14.15 24.49
CA ASN A 2 27.43 -14.82 25.78
C ASN A 2 28.70 -15.43 26.42
N LEU A 3 29.68 -15.90 25.65
CA LEU A 3 30.86 -16.59 26.21
C LEU A 3 31.80 -15.65 26.99
N ILE A 4 32.03 -14.43 26.49
CA ILE A 4 32.92 -13.45 27.13
C ILE A 4 32.30 -12.94 28.44
N PHE A 5 30.99 -12.67 28.43
CA PHE A 5 30.26 -12.31 29.65
C PHE A 5 30.26 -13.45 30.68
N LEU A 6 30.14 -14.70 30.23
CA LEU A 6 30.21 -15.87 31.11
C LEU A 6 31.60 -15.99 31.77
N ILE A 7 32.68 -15.84 30.98
CA ILE A 7 34.05 -15.90 31.47
C ILE A 7 34.34 -14.75 32.45
N ALA A 8 33.88 -13.53 32.16
CA ALA A 8 34.02 -12.39 33.05
C ALA A 8 33.24 -12.60 34.36
N ALA A 9 32.01 -13.10 34.30
CA ALA A 9 31.20 -13.41 35.48
C ALA A 9 31.84 -14.51 36.34
N LEU A 10 32.39 -15.56 35.72
CA LEU A 10 33.12 -16.62 36.42
C LEU A 10 34.39 -16.08 37.06
N GLY A 11 35.15 -15.22 36.38
CA GLY A 11 36.36 -14.59 36.91
C GLY A 11 36.07 -13.72 38.15
N VAL A 12 35.05 -12.88 38.09
CA VAL A 12 34.63 -12.05 39.23
C VAL A 12 34.15 -12.92 40.39
N SER A 13 33.40 -13.98 40.12
CA SER A 13 32.93 -14.92 41.15
C SER A 13 34.08 -15.63 41.86
N LEU A 14 35.14 -15.98 41.12
CA LEU A 14 36.31 -16.69 41.66
C LEU A 14 37.16 -15.78 42.55
N VAL A 15 37.33 -14.51 42.15
CA VAL A 15 38.01 -13.49 42.98
C VAL A 15 37.21 -13.20 44.23
N ALA A 16 35.89 -13.03 44.12
CA ALA A 16 35.02 -12.81 45.26
C ALA A 16 35.06 -13.99 46.25
N ALA A 17 35.02 -15.23 45.76
CA ALA A 17 35.14 -16.43 46.59
C ALA A 17 36.48 -16.49 47.32
N TYR A 18 37.58 -16.15 46.64
CA TYR A 18 38.91 -16.10 47.26
C TYR A 18 38.98 -15.05 48.38
N MET A 19 38.50 -13.84 48.14
CA MET A 19 38.49 -12.76 49.13
C MET A 19 37.61 -13.09 50.34
N VAL A 20 36.44 -13.72 50.13
CA VAL A 20 35.54 -14.13 51.21
C VAL A 20 36.18 -15.23 52.06
N ASN A 21 36.89 -16.18 51.45
CA ASN A 21 37.55 -17.27 52.16
C ASN A 21 38.76 -16.80 52.99
N ASP A 22 39.55 -15.86 52.46
CA ASP A 22 40.67 -15.24 53.18
C ASP A 22 40.19 -14.34 54.33
N TRP A 23 39.08 -13.63 54.12
CA TRP A 23 38.45 -12.85 55.18
C TRP A 23 37.88 -13.74 56.29
N ALA A 24 37.21 -14.84 55.92
CA ALA A 24 36.66 -15.81 56.87
C ALA A 24 37.72 -16.44 57.76
N SER A 25 38.92 -16.71 57.23
CA SER A 25 40.00 -17.34 57.99
C SER A 25 40.68 -16.38 58.99
N THR A 26 40.58 -15.07 58.77
CA THR A 26 41.28 -14.04 59.53
C THR A 26 40.38 -13.21 60.46
N HIS A 27 39.06 -13.28 60.31
CA HIS A 27 38.10 -12.45 61.05
C HIS A 27 37.10 -13.28 61.87
N GLY A 28 36.59 -12.67 62.95
CA GLY A 28 35.54 -13.22 63.81
C GLY A 28 34.45 -12.20 64.07
N LEU A 29 33.24 -12.67 64.34
CA LEU A 29 32.10 -11.82 64.65
C LEU A 29 32.13 -11.51 66.15
N ALA A 30 32.34 -10.25 66.49
CA ALA A 30 32.19 -9.74 67.84
C ALA A 30 30.84 -9.02 67.96
N ILE A 31 30.13 -9.29 69.05
CA ILE A 31 28.90 -8.59 69.42
C ILE A 31 29.11 -7.87 70.73
N LEU A 32 28.47 -6.72 70.86
CA LEU A 32 28.45 -5.97 72.10
C LEU A 32 27.39 -6.57 73.03
N VAL A 33 27.80 -7.07 74.20
CA VAL A 33 26.91 -7.62 75.23
C VAL A 33 27.15 -6.84 76.52
N GLY A 34 26.17 -6.01 76.90
CA GLY A 34 26.36 -4.99 77.94
C GLY A 34 27.42 -3.98 77.52
N ASP A 35 28.43 -3.75 78.36
CA ASP A 35 29.53 -2.80 78.11
C ASP A 35 30.81 -3.47 77.54
N THR A 36 30.75 -4.76 77.17
CA THR A 36 31.93 -5.51 76.72
C THR A 36 31.74 -6.16 75.36
N TRP A 37 32.81 -6.17 74.57
CA TRP A 37 32.86 -6.87 73.30
C TRP A 37 33.13 -8.36 73.54
N ALA A 38 32.18 -9.21 73.17
CA ALA A 38 32.31 -10.66 73.24
C ALA A 38 32.39 -11.25 71.83
N MET A 39 33.34 -12.16 71.60
CA MET A 39 33.40 -12.91 70.34
C MET A 39 32.28 -13.96 70.32
N GLN A 40 31.36 -13.82 69.37
CA GLN A 40 30.24 -14.75 69.18
C GLN A 40 30.62 -15.96 68.31
N ALA A 41 31.42 -15.72 67.26
CA ALA A 41 31.83 -16.76 66.32
C ALA A 41 33.16 -16.40 65.63
N LYS A 42 33.89 -17.40 65.16
CA LYS A 42 35.11 -17.25 64.34
C LYS A 42 34.97 -18.10 63.08
N GLY A 43 35.67 -17.73 62.01
CA GLY A 43 35.64 -18.52 60.78
C GLY A 43 34.36 -18.29 59.96
N TRP A 44 34.04 -19.25 59.10
CA TRP A 44 32.85 -19.25 58.25
C TRP A 44 31.50 -18.90 58.95
N PRO A 45 31.22 -19.37 60.19
CA PRO A 45 30.00 -18.98 60.90
C PRO A 45 29.89 -17.47 61.19
N ALA A 46 31.01 -16.75 61.31
CA ALA A 46 31.04 -15.30 61.50
C ALA A 46 30.71 -14.50 60.23
N VAL A 47 30.86 -15.13 59.07
CA VAL A 47 30.77 -14.47 57.75
C VAL A 47 29.35 -14.48 57.20
N TRP A 48 28.56 -15.48 57.59
CA TRP A 48 27.19 -15.68 57.07
C TRP A 48 26.24 -14.47 57.25
N PRO A 49 26.25 -13.74 58.39
CA PRO A 49 25.42 -12.55 58.55
C PRO A 49 25.77 -11.45 57.53
N THR A 50 27.06 -11.21 57.28
CA THR A 50 27.54 -10.20 56.34
C THR A 50 27.20 -10.55 54.89
N ILE A 51 27.34 -11.82 54.50
CA ILE A 51 26.94 -12.31 53.17
C ILE A 51 25.42 -12.13 52.98
N SER A 52 24.63 -12.45 54.00
CA SER A 52 23.17 -12.34 53.94
C SER A 52 22.71 -10.90 53.73
N VAL A 53 23.31 -9.94 54.46
CA VAL A 53 23.04 -8.51 54.26
C VAL A 53 23.49 -8.04 52.88
N GLY A 54 24.67 -8.48 52.42
CA GLY A 54 25.18 -8.17 51.09
C GLY A 54 24.27 -8.66 49.96
N LEU A 55 23.73 -9.89 50.07
CA LEU A 55 22.79 -10.45 49.10
C LEU A 55 21.46 -9.69 49.07
N LEU A 56 20.92 -9.30 50.23
CA LEU A 56 19.71 -8.50 50.32
C LEU A 56 19.90 -7.12 49.66
N VAL A 57 20.97 -6.42 50.00
CA VAL A 57 21.29 -5.10 49.40
C VAL A 57 21.53 -5.22 47.89
N GLY A 58 22.29 -6.24 47.46
CA GLY A 58 22.55 -6.50 46.04
C GLY A 58 21.28 -6.79 45.25
N THR A 59 20.33 -7.53 45.83
CA THR A 59 19.06 -7.85 45.18
C THR A 59 18.19 -6.61 45.02
N VAL A 60 18.09 -5.77 46.05
CA VAL A 60 17.33 -4.51 45.99
C VAL A 60 17.91 -3.56 44.94
N LEU A 61 19.24 -3.39 44.92
CA LEU A 61 19.90 -2.54 43.93
C LEU A 61 19.76 -3.10 42.51
N GLY A 62 19.90 -4.42 42.34
CA GLY A 62 19.73 -5.09 41.06
C GLY A 62 18.32 -4.92 40.46
N ILE A 63 17.29 -5.07 41.29
CA ILE A 63 15.90 -4.84 40.88
C ILE A 63 15.69 -3.37 40.49
N THR A 64 16.21 -2.44 41.31
CA THR A 64 16.04 -0.99 41.07
C THR A 64 16.74 -0.54 39.78
N ILE A 65 17.93 -1.04 39.51
CA ILE A 65 18.66 -0.73 38.27
C ILE A 65 17.95 -1.37 37.07
N GLY A 66 17.49 -2.62 37.22
CA GLY A 66 16.75 -3.34 36.18
C GLY A 66 15.46 -2.65 35.74
N THR A 67 14.68 -2.11 36.67
CA THR A 67 13.43 -1.39 36.38
C THR A 67 13.65 -0.04 35.71
N VAL A 68 14.71 0.69 36.08
CA VAL A 68 15.05 1.97 35.43
C VAL A 68 15.51 1.74 33.99
N LEU A 69 16.33 0.73 33.75
CA LEU A 69 16.79 0.37 32.41
C LEU A 69 15.65 -0.15 31.51
N SER A 70 14.75 -0.97 32.04
CA SER A 70 13.60 -1.47 31.28
C SER A 70 12.65 -0.35 30.88
N GLY A 71 12.38 0.62 31.77
CA GLY A 71 11.56 1.79 31.47
C GLY A 71 12.16 2.68 30.37
N ARG A 72 13.47 2.90 30.41
CA ARG A 72 14.20 3.66 29.37
C ARG A 72 14.18 2.95 28.01
N LEU A 73 14.33 1.63 28.00
CA LEU A 73 14.25 0.81 26.79
C LEU A 73 12.84 0.79 26.19
N ALA A 74 11.81 0.70 27.04
CA ALA A 74 10.41 0.73 26.60
C ALA A 74 10.06 2.06 25.94
N GLN A 75 10.44 3.20 26.55
CA GLN A 75 10.23 4.53 25.97
C GLN A 75 10.97 4.72 24.64
N ALA A 76 12.20 4.21 24.51
CA ALA A 76 12.93 4.27 23.26
C ALA A 76 12.26 3.42 22.15
N LEU A 77 11.66 2.29 22.50
CA LEU A 77 10.94 1.43 21.57
C LEU A 77 9.61 2.06 21.10
N GLU A 78 8.88 2.70 22.00
CA GLU A 78 7.63 3.40 21.68
C GLU A 78 7.87 4.61 20.78
N ALA A 79 8.87 5.44 21.09
CA ALA A 79 9.23 6.59 20.26
C ALA A 79 9.60 6.18 18.82
N GLN A 80 10.28 5.05 18.65
CA GLN A 80 10.67 4.54 17.34
C GLN A 80 9.46 4.00 16.54
N LYS A 81 8.47 3.43 17.23
CA LYS A 81 7.20 2.98 16.64
C LYS A 81 6.38 4.16 16.13
N ASP A 82 6.25 5.20 16.94
CA ASP A 82 5.45 6.38 16.60
C ASP A 82 6.02 7.10 15.36
N GLU A 83 7.34 7.26 15.31
CA GLU A 83 8.03 7.90 14.18
C GLU A 83 7.91 7.06 12.87
N ALA A 84 7.94 5.73 12.98
CA ALA A 84 7.72 4.83 11.85
C ALA A 84 6.28 4.90 11.34
N THR A 85 5.28 4.98 12.23
CA THR A 85 3.87 5.12 11.85
C THR A 85 3.57 6.48 11.22
N GLU A 86 4.17 7.56 11.70
CA GLU A 86 3.98 8.89 11.13
C GLU A 86 4.58 8.99 9.71
N LYS A 87 5.77 8.40 9.50
CA LYS A 87 6.38 8.30 8.16
C LYS A 87 5.54 7.46 7.21
N ALA A 88 4.97 6.35 7.67
CA ALA A 88 4.08 5.51 6.88
C ALA A 88 2.80 6.25 6.49
N GLN A 89 2.17 6.98 7.42
CA GLN A 89 0.97 7.79 7.12
C GLN A 89 1.26 8.91 6.11
N LYS A 90 2.40 9.62 6.23
CA LYS A 90 2.81 10.65 5.27
C LYS A 90 3.08 10.07 3.87
N ALA A 91 3.68 8.90 3.78
CA ALA A 91 3.88 8.22 2.50
C ALA A 91 2.56 7.81 1.85
N LEU A 92 1.61 7.31 2.66
CA LEU A 92 0.31 6.85 2.20
C LEU A 92 -0.59 8.02 1.76
N SER A 93 -0.54 9.16 2.47
CA SER A 93 -1.26 10.38 2.07
C SER A 93 -0.70 10.97 0.76
N LYS A 94 0.62 10.96 0.58
CA LYS A 94 1.27 11.38 -0.68
C LYS A 94 0.87 10.48 -1.85
N GLN A 95 0.89 9.15 -1.66
CA GLN A 95 0.42 8.20 -2.69
C GLN A 95 -1.05 8.43 -3.06
N ARG A 96 -1.92 8.71 -2.08
CA ARG A 96 -3.33 9.03 -2.35
C ARG A 96 -3.50 10.30 -3.18
N GLN A 97 -2.73 11.35 -2.89
CA GLN A 97 -2.76 12.59 -3.68
C GLN A 97 -2.26 12.38 -5.11
N GLU A 98 -1.17 11.63 -5.30
CA GLU A 98 -0.67 11.29 -6.64
C GLU A 98 -1.66 10.43 -7.44
N LEU A 99 -2.34 9.48 -6.79
CA LEU A 99 -3.41 8.68 -7.38
C LEU A 99 -4.60 9.55 -7.80
N ALA A 100 -5.04 10.48 -6.95
CA ALA A 100 -6.13 11.40 -7.27
C ALA A 100 -5.79 12.34 -8.43
N ALA A 101 -4.55 12.82 -8.51
CA ALA A 101 -4.09 13.63 -9.63
C ALA A 101 -4.05 12.82 -10.95
N LYS A 102 -3.59 11.57 -10.89
CA LYS A 102 -3.60 10.66 -12.05
C LYS A 102 -5.02 10.32 -12.49
N SER A 103 -5.94 10.04 -11.57
CA SER A 103 -7.34 9.74 -11.91
C SER A 103 -8.03 10.94 -12.55
N ALA A 104 -7.84 12.15 -12.02
CA ALA A 104 -8.40 13.37 -12.60
C ALA A 104 -7.91 13.61 -14.03
N ARG A 105 -6.63 13.32 -14.31
CA ARG A 105 -6.06 13.42 -15.66
C ARG A 105 -6.66 12.38 -16.61
N ILE A 106 -6.80 11.13 -16.16
CA ILE A 106 -7.42 10.06 -16.94
C ILE A 106 -8.89 10.38 -17.25
N ASP A 107 -9.65 10.88 -16.28
CA ASP A 107 -11.04 11.29 -16.49
C ASP A 107 -11.16 12.42 -17.52
N ALA A 108 -10.24 13.38 -17.51
CA ALA A 108 -10.19 14.44 -18.51
C ALA A 108 -9.89 13.91 -19.92
N GLU A 109 -8.94 12.97 -20.04
CA GLU A 109 -8.59 12.31 -21.29
C GLU A 109 -9.77 11.48 -21.84
N ILE A 110 -10.47 10.73 -20.97
CA ILE A 110 -11.68 9.97 -21.34
C ILE A 110 -12.78 10.90 -21.84
N LYS A 111 -13.06 12.00 -21.12
CA LYS A 111 -14.07 12.98 -21.56
C LYS A 111 -13.75 13.58 -22.93
N ASN A 112 -12.47 13.89 -23.17
CA ASN A 112 -12.05 14.43 -24.46
C ASN A 112 -12.21 13.38 -25.58
N ALA A 113 -11.80 12.13 -25.33
CA ALA A 113 -11.98 11.04 -26.29
C ALA A 113 -13.46 10.80 -26.63
N ILE A 114 -14.35 10.84 -25.63
CA ILE A 114 -15.80 10.72 -25.84
C ILE A 114 -16.34 11.89 -26.66
N ALA A 115 -15.90 13.13 -26.38
CA ALA A 115 -16.33 14.31 -27.13
C ALA A 115 -15.94 14.21 -28.62
N ILE A 116 -14.70 13.80 -28.90
CA ILE A 116 -14.20 13.58 -30.26
C ILE A 116 -14.99 12.47 -30.96
N ALA A 117 -15.20 11.33 -30.29
CA ALA A 117 -15.97 10.22 -30.86
C ALA A 117 -17.41 10.62 -31.18
N THR A 118 -18.04 11.43 -30.31
CA THR A 118 -19.40 11.93 -30.51
C THR A 118 -19.46 12.88 -31.70
N ALA A 119 -18.52 13.84 -31.80
CA ALA A 119 -18.45 14.77 -32.92
C ALA A 119 -18.27 14.04 -34.26
N ASN A 120 -17.33 13.08 -34.31
CA ASN A 120 -17.09 12.27 -35.52
C ASN A 120 -18.31 11.42 -35.89
N SER A 121 -19.02 10.87 -34.90
CA SER A 121 -20.23 10.09 -35.14
C SER A 121 -21.36 10.97 -35.70
N GLN A 122 -21.53 12.18 -35.18
CA GLN A 122 -22.51 13.14 -35.70
C GLN A 122 -22.19 13.55 -37.14
N GLU A 123 -20.92 13.83 -37.45
CA GLU A 123 -20.48 14.14 -38.81
C GLU A 123 -20.73 12.98 -39.78
N TRP A 124 -20.44 11.75 -39.35
CA TRP A 124 -20.67 10.56 -40.15
C TRP A 124 -22.16 10.31 -40.44
N VAL A 125 -23.01 10.50 -39.42
CA VAL A 125 -24.47 10.40 -39.55
C VAL A 125 -25.01 11.46 -40.52
N GLU A 126 -24.54 12.71 -40.42
CA GLU A 126 -25.02 13.78 -41.29
C GLU A 126 -24.57 13.57 -42.74
N THR A 127 -23.35 13.07 -42.94
CA THR A 127 -22.84 12.71 -44.27
C THR A 127 -23.69 11.60 -44.89
N HIS A 128 -24.01 10.54 -44.13
CA HIS A 128 -24.87 9.46 -44.61
C HIS A 128 -26.30 9.92 -44.89
N ARG A 129 -26.82 10.86 -44.09
CA ARG A 129 -28.14 11.47 -44.31
C ARG A 129 -28.17 12.22 -45.64
N LEU A 130 -27.16 13.04 -45.92
CA LEU A 130 -27.04 13.80 -47.16
C LEU A 130 -26.86 12.87 -48.38
N GLU A 131 -26.06 11.81 -48.26
CA GLU A 131 -25.91 10.81 -49.31
C GLU A 131 -27.22 10.06 -49.60
N ALA A 132 -27.95 9.66 -48.57
CA ALA A 132 -29.25 9.01 -48.71
C ALA A 132 -30.27 9.92 -49.41
N GLU A 133 -30.29 11.21 -49.07
CA GLU A 133 -31.16 12.20 -49.69
C GLU A 133 -30.79 12.43 -51.17
N SER A 134 -29.49 12.55 -51.48
CA SER A 134 -28.97 12.62 -52.84
C SER A 134 -29.35 11.40 -53.68
N ASN A 135 -29.20 10.20 -53.12
CA ASN A 135 -29.56 8.95 -53.79
C ASN A 135 -31.07 8.85 -54.02
N ARG A 136 -31.89 9.30 -53.08
CA ARG A 136 -33.35 9.37 -53.24
C ARG A 136 -33.75 10.31 -54.39
N ILE A 137 -33.12 11.47 -54.48
CA ILE A 137 -33.38 12.42 -55.58
C ILE A 137 -32.98 11.81 -56.93
N LYS A 138 -31.82 11.16 -57.01
CA LYS A 138 -31.37 10.46 -58.23
C LYS A 138 -32.34 9.35 -58.64
N ALA A 139 -32.82 8.56 -57.68
CA ALA A 139 -33.81 7.51 -57.94
C ALA A 139 -35.11 8.08 -58.53
N LEU A 140 -35.65 9.16 -57.96
CA LEU A 140 -36.84 9.84 -58.49
C LEU A 140 -36.62 10.40 -59.90
N GLN A 141 -35.44 10.94 -60.19
CA GLN A 141 -35.11 11.41 -61.54
C GLN A 141 -35.05 10.27 -62.56
N LEU A 142 -34.48 9.13 -62.19
CA LEU A 142 -34.43 7.94 -63.04
C LEU A 142 -35.83 7.38 -63.29
N GLU A 143 -36.67 7.31 -62.26
CA GLU A 143 -38.06 6.86 -62.37
C GLU A 143 -38.86 7.72 -63.35
N ARG A 144 -38.72 9.06 -63.28
CA ARG A 144 -39.34 9.97 -64.25
C ARG A 144 -38.82 9.76 -65.68
N LYS A 145 -37.53 9.48 -65.85
CA LYS A 145 -36.95 9.17 -67.17
C LYS A 145 -37.50 7.86 -67.72
N ILE A 146 -37.65 6.84 -66.89
CA ILE A 146 -38.23 5.54 -67.26
C ILE A 146 -39.69 5.73 -67.70
N ASP A 147 -40.52 6.41 -66.92
CA ASP A 147 -41.93 6.67 -67.27
C ASP A 147 -42.05 7.45 -68.61
N THR A 148 -41.16 8.42 -68.84
CA THR A 148 -41.10 9.15 -70.12
C THR A 148 -40.73 8.24 -71.29
N LEU A 149 -39.74 7.36 -71.11
CA LEU A 149 -39.32 6.39 -72.12
C LEU A 149 -40.43 5.38 -72.41
N GLU A 150 -41.10 4.84 -71.38
CA GLU A 150 -42.23 3.93 -71.54
C GLU A 150 -43.37 4.55 -72.33
N LYS A 151 -43.74 5.80 -72.02
CA LYS A 151 -44.76 6.55 -72.77
C LYS A 151 -44.37 6.73 -74.24
N ARG A 152 -43.10 7.09 -74.51
CA ARG A 152 -42.57 7.22 -75.87
C ARG A 152 -42.57 5.89 -76.62
N MET A 153 -42.16 4.79 -75.99
CA MET A 153 -42.19 3.46 -76.58
C MET A 153 -43.61 3.02 -76.91
N LYS A 154 -44.56 3.17 -75.97
CA LYS A 154 -45.98 2.86 -76.21
C LYS A 154 -46.53 3.68 -77.38
N GLY A 155 -46.21 4.98 -77.45
CA GLY A 155 -46.59 5.84 -78.58
C GLY A 155 -45.98 5.39 -79.92
N SER A 156 -44.70 5.00 -79.92
CA SER A 156 -44.01 4.47 -81.10
C SER A 156 -44.61 3.14 -81.58
N GLN A 157 -44.87 2.22 -80.66
CA GLN A 157 -45.51 0.93 -80.94
C GLN A 157 -46.91 1.13 -81.55
N GLN A 158 -47.70 2.05 -81.01
CA GLN A 158 -49.02 2.38 -81.57
C GLN A 158 -48.91 2.95 -82.99
N LYS A 159 -47.94 3.84 -83.25
CA LYS A 159 -47.68 4.36 -84.60
C LYS A 159 -47.28 3.26 -85.58
N ALA A 160 -46.35 2.38 -85.19
CA ALA A 160 -45.92 1.25 -85.99
C ALA A 160 -47.09 0.29 -86.30
N ALA A 161 -47.94 -0.01 -85.31
CA ALA A 161 -49.13 -0.84 -85.49
C ALA A 161 -50.14 -0.21 -86.46
N ARG A 162 -50.35 1.12 -86.40
CA ARG A 162 -51.21 1.85 -87.34
C ARG A 162 -50.67 1.80 -88.76
N LEU A 163 -49.36 2.00 -88.94
CA LEU A 163 -48.70 1.91 -90.26
C LEU A 163 -48.83 0.49 -90.85
N LYS A 164 -48.56 -0.55 -90.04
CA LYS A 164 -48.75 -1.94 -90.46
C LYS A 164 -50.19 -2.22 -90.88
N LYS A 165 -51.17 -1.72 -90.14
CA LYS A 165 -52.60 -1.85 -90.48
C LYS A 165 -52.97 -1.10 -91.76
N ALA A 166 -52.37 0.07 -92.01
CA ALA A 166 -52.60 0.84 -93.24
C ALA A 166 -52.01 0.12 -94.47
N GLN A 167 -50.79 -0.42 -94.36
CA GLN A 167 -50.16 -1.21 -95.44
C GLN A 167 -50.96 -2.48 -95.79
N LEU A 168 -51.53 -3.15 -94.80
CA LEU A 168 -52.39 -4.33 -95.03
C LEU A 168 -53.75 -3.99 -95.68
N LYS A 169 -54.17 -2.72 -95.65
CA LYS A 169 -55.42 -2.26 -96.27
C LYS A 169 -55.22 -1.64 -97.66
N SER A 170 -53.99 -1.33 -98.04
CA SER A 170 -53.64 -0.79 -99.36
C SER A 170 -53.25 -1.87 -100.38
N VAL A 171 -53.40 -3.15 -100.01
CA VAL A 171 -53.34 -4.34 -100.86
C VAL A 171 -54.77 -4.85 -101.02
#